data_AF-A0A7X3VB72-F1
#
_entry.id   AF-A0A7X3VB72-F1
#
_cell.length_a   1.000
_cell.length_b   1.000
_cell.length_c   1.000
_cell.angle_alpha   90.00
_cell.angle_beta   90.00
_cell.angle_gamma   90.00
#
_symmetry.space_group_name_H-M   'P 1'
#
loop_
_entity.id
_entity.type
_entity.pdbx_description
1 polymer ?
#
loop_
_entity_poly.entity_id
_entity_poly.type
_entity_poly.pdbx_seq_one_letter_code
_entity_poly.pdbx_strand_id
1 'polypeptide(L)'
;MTNQDWMERKLEEQRRLYERYGKALERDHTGEFVAISLDGDILLDRKMGKLLRRATDTFGRDNFAMARVGHEAMTEWMSAV
;
A
#
# COMPACT_ATOMS: atom_id res chain seq x y z
N MET A 1 14.47 -20.52 4.61
CA MET A 1 13.46 -19.54 4.17
C MET A 1 14.10 -18.75 3.06
N THR A 2 13.65 -18.96 1.84
CA THR A 2 14.25 -18.38 0.62
C THR A 2 13.74 -16.95 0.45
N ASN A 3 14.47 -16.09 -0.26
CA ASN A 3 14.03 -14.70 -0.52
C ASN A 3 12.63 -14.63 -1.18
N GLN A 4 12.21 -15.68 -1.90
CA GLN A 4 10.89 -15.77 -2.53
C GLN A 4 9.74 -15.91 -1.53
N ASP A 5 9.86 -16.81 -0.54
CA ASP A 5 8.81 -17.05 0.46
C ASP A 5 8.47 -15.80 1.28
N TRP A 6 9.48 -15.01 1.63
CA TRP A 6 9.31 -13.76 2.38
C TRP A 6 8.57 -12.69 1.56
N MET A 7 8.85 -12.60 0.26
CA MET A 7 8.16 -11.64 -0.62
C MET A 7 6.69 -12.02 -0.80
N GLU A 8 6.39 -13.29 -1.04
CA GLU A 8 5.01 -13.76 -1.22
C GLU A 8 4.15 -13.50 0.03
N ARG A 9 4.70 -13.76 1.22
CA ARG A 9 4.04 -13.47 2.49
C ARG A 9 3.74 -11.98 2.65
N LYS A 10 4.73 -11.12 2.38
CA LYS A 10 4.58 -9.66 2.44
C LYS A 10 3.52 -9.17 1.43
N LEU A 11 3.50 -9.75 0.23
CA LEU A 11 2.55 -9.37 -0.80
C LEU A 11 1.11 -9.71 -0.39
N GLU A 12 0.91 -10.91 0.15
CA GLU A 12 -0.41 -11.34 0.64
C GLU A 12 -0.89 -10.46 1.80
N GLU A 13 0.00 -10.07 2.71
CA GLU A 13 -0.32 -9.13 3.79
C GLU A 13 -0.72 -7.75 3.27
N GLN A 14 0.03 -7.19 2.32
CA GLN A 14 -0.33 -5.92 1.68
C GLN A 14 -1.67 -5.99 0.96
N ARG A 15 -1.96 -7.11 0.31
CA ARG A 15 -3.26 -7.35 -0.35
C ARG A 15 -4.40 -7.37 0.66
N ARG A 16 -4.23 -8.10 1.76
CA ARG A 16 -5.24 -8.15 2.84
C ARG A 16 -5.50 -6.76 3.43
N LEU A 17 -4.47 -5.94 3.61
CA LEU A 17 -4.60 -4.57 4.09
C LEU A 17 -5.37 -3.69 3.11
N TYR A 18 -5.05 -3.77 1.81
CA TYR A 18 -5.78 -3.01 0.79
C TYR A 18 -7.24 -3.47 0.66
N GLU A 19 -7.51 -4.77 0.67
CA GLU A 19 -8.89 -5.28 0.60
C GLU A 19 -9.71 -4.87 1.83
N ARG A 20 -9.09 -4.84 3.01
CA ARG A 20 -9.76 -4.45 4.27
C ARG A 20 -9.99 -2.95 4.37
N TYR A 21 -9.01 -2.13 4.00
CA TYR A 21 -9.01 -0.69 4.27
C TYR A 21 -9.05 0.17 3.01
N GLY A 22 -8.28 -0.20 1.97
CA GLY A 22 -8.17 0.54 0.71
C GLY A 22 -9.44 0.49 -0.15
N LYS A 23 -10.15 -0.64 -0.18
CA LYS A 23 -11.35 -0.83 -1.01
C LYS A 23 -12.49 0.13 -0.65
N ALA A 24 -12.63 0.49 0.62
CA ALA A 24 -13.62 1.48 1.05
C ALA A 24 -13.32 2.89 0.50
N LEU A 25 -12.04 3.20 0.26
CA LEU A 25 -11.58 4.51 -0.20
C LEU A 25 -11.82 4.71 -1.69
N GLU A 26 -12.06 3.65 -2.47
CA GLU A 26 -12.31 3.75 -3.91
C GLU A 26 -13.53 4.61 -4.24
N ARG A 27 -14.50 4.71 -3.33
CA ARG A 27 -15.69 5.54 -3.53
C ARG A 27 -15.39 7.04 -3.55
N ASP A 28 -14.47 7.51 -2.71
CA ASP A 28 -14.28 8.94 -2.43
C ASP A 28 -12.88 9.45 -2.80
N HIS A 29 -11.89 8.56 -2.92
CA HIS A 29 -10.47 8.88 -3.09
C HIS A 29 -9.84 8.24 -4.33
N THR A 30 -10.65 7.83 -5.32
CA THR A 30 -10.13 7.27 -6.57
C THR A 30 -9.10 8.19 -7.22
N GLY A 31 -7.96 7.61 -7.58
CA GLY A 31 -6.84 8.31 -8.20
C GLY A 31 -5.82 8.88 -7.21
N GLU A 32 -6.14 8.97 -5.92
CA GLU A 32 -5.20 9.33 -4.86
C GLU A 32 -4.30 8.15 -4.47
N PHE A 33 -3.23 8.44 -3.74
CA PHE A 33 -2.35 7.42 -3.18
C PHE A 33 -2.71 7.19 -1.72
N VAL A 34 -2.72 5.92 -1.32
CA VAL A 34 -2.95 5.48 0.05
C VAL A 34 -1.73 4.75 0.60
N ALA A 35 -1.38 5.03 1.85
CA ALA A 35 -0.45 4.24 2.64
C ALA A 35 -1.20 3.67 3.84
N ILE A 36 -1.10 2.37 4.05
CA ILE A 36 -1.82 1.63 5.10
C ILE A 36 -0.80 0.98 6.01
N SER A 37 -0.79 1.32 7.30
CA SER A 37 0.08 0.66 8.28
C SER A 37 -0.35 -0.79 8.54
N LEU A 38 0.52 -1.59 9.15
CA LEU A 38 0.18 -2.94 9.58
C LEU A 38 -0.97 -2.97 10.59
N ASP A 39 -1.10 -1.91 11.39
CA ASP A 39 -2.17 -1.73 12.38
C ASP A 39 -3.49 -1.24 11.76
N GLY A 40 -3.45 -0.81 10.49
CA GLY A 40 -4.63 -0.34 9.75
C GLY A 40 -4.82 1.18 9.75
N ASP A 41 -3.84 1.95 10.22
CA ASP A 41 -3.84 3.40 10.03
C ASP A 41 -3.67 3.76 8.56
N ILE A 42 -4.39 4.78 8.12
CA ILE A 42 -4.48 5.15 6.71
C ILE A 42 -3.98 6.58 6.52
N LEU A 43 -3.06 6.77 5.58
CA LEU A 43 -2.66 8.07 5.08
C LEU A 43 -3.03 8.18 3.61
N LEU A 44 -3.60 9.33 3.23
CA LEU A 44 -3.94 9.65 1.85
C LEU A 44 -3.19 10.88 1.38
N ASP A 45 -2.74 10.88 0.12
CA ASP A 45 -2.24 12.07 -0.56
C ASP A 45 -2.43 11.95 -2.08
N ARG A 46 -2.58 13.08 -2.74
CA ARG A 46 -2.57 13.16 -4.20
C ARG A 46 -1.17 13.02 -4.78
N LYS A 47 -0.13 13.27 -3.97
CA LYS A 47 1.27 13.22 -4.39
C LYS A 47 1.99 12.05 -3.75
N MET A 48 2.38 11.07 -4.57
CA MET A 48 3.10 9.86 -4.14
C MET A 48 4.33 10.17 -3.27
N GLY A 49 5.21 11.08 -3.71
CA GLY A 49 6.43 11.40 -2.95
C GLY A 49 6.16 12.02 -1.57
N LYS A 50 5.07 12.80 -1.44
CA LYS A 50 4.66 13.37 -0.16
C LYS A 50 4.04 12.32 0.75
N LEU A 51 3.24 11.41 0.20
CA LEU A 51 2.72 10.27 0.92
C LEU A 51 3.85 9.38 1.43
N LEU A 52 4.79 9.00 0.57
CA LEU A 52 5.92 8.14 0.92
C LEU A 52 6.74 8.73 2.06
N ARG A 53 7.07 10.02 1.98
CA ARG A 53 7.78 10.71 3.06
C ARG A 53 7.00 10.66 4.36
N ARG A 54 5.70 11.00 4.35
CA ARG A 54 4.86 10.99 5.56
C ARG A 54 4.67 9.59 6.13
N ALA A 55 4.44 8.60 5.29
CA ALA A 55 4.30 7.20 5.71
C ALA A 55 5.60 6.66 6.31
N THR A 56 6.75 7.01 5.73
CA THR A 56 8.07 6.64 6.29
C THR A 56 8.30 7.31 7.65
N ASP A 57 7.90 8.57 7.79
CA ASP A 57 8.03 9.34 9.04
C ASP A 57 7.06 8.85 10.14
N THR A 58 5.84 8.46 9.76
CA THR A 58 4.76 8.07 10.68
C THR A 58 4.83 6.59 11.07
N PHE A 59 4.99 5.71 10.08
CA PHE A 59 4.92 4.25 10.26
C PHE A 59 6.30 3.59 10.32
N GLY A 60 7.33 4.26 9.79
CA GLY A 60 8.65 3.69 9.61
C GLY A 60 8.83 3.02 8.26
N ARG A 61 10.09 2.87 7.84
CA ARG A 61 10.45 2.24 6.58
C ARG A 61 10.07 0.75 6.62
N ASP A 62 9.29 0.30 5.64
CA ASP A 62 8.80 -1.10 5.46
C ASP A 62 7.58 -1.52 6.30
N ASN A 63 6.99 -0.61 7.10
CA ASN A 63 5.85 -0.91 7.98
C ASN A 63 4.48 -0.51 7.39
N PHE A 64 4.41 -0.27 6.08
CA PHE A 64 3.16 0.12 5.42
C PHE A 64 3.06 -0.45 4.00
N ALA A 65 1.83 -0.73 3.58
CA ALA A 65 1.47 -0.96 2.20
C ALA A 65 1.19 0.37 1.51
N MET A 66 1.57 0.52 0.24
CA MET A 66 1.25 1.72 -0.54
C MET A 66 0.60 1.33 -1.86
N ALA A 67 -0.50 1.99 -2.20
CA ALA A 67 -1.23 1.71 -3.42
C ALA A 67 -1.87 2.99 -3.98
N ARG A 68 -2.23 2.97 -5.25
CA ARG A 68 -3.11 3.99 -5.82
C ARG A 68 -4.55 3.52 -5.72
N VAL A 69 -5.40 4.32 -5.11
CA VAL A 69 -6.80 4.00 -4.86
C VAL A 69 -7.56 3.94 -6.19
N GLY A 70 -8.33 2.88 -6.40
CA GLY A 70 -9.18 2.71 -7.59
C GLY A 70 -8.43 2.35 -8.88
N HIS A 71 -7.11 2.17 -8.82
CA HIS A 71 -6.41 1.34 -9.79
C HIS A 71 -6.20 -0.02 -9.14
N GLU A 72 -6.36 -1.12 -9.89
CA GLU A 72 -5.94 -2.47 -9.50
C GLU A 72 -4.39 -2.57 -9.41
N ALA A 73 -3.74 -1.57 -8.80
CA ALA A 73 -2.31 -1.35 -8.76
C ALA A 73 -1.59 -2.23 -7.74
N MET A 74 -2.15 -3.39 -7.38
CA MET A 74 -1.33 -4.47 -6.83
C MET A 74 -0.70 -5.30 -7.96
N THR A 75 -1.29 -5.32 -9.15
CA THR A 75 -0.86 -6.20 -10.24
C THR A 75 0.36 -5.64 -11.00
N GLU A 76 0.50 -4.30 -11.10
CA GLU A 76 1.55 -3.67 -11.91
C GLU A 76 2.95 -3.65 -11.27
N TRP A 77 3.07 -3.78 -9.94
CA TRP A 77 4.39 -3.91 -9.30
C TRP A 77 5.08 -5.25 -9.61
N MET A 78 4.35 -6.24 -10.12
CA MET A 78 4.90 -7.56 -10.47
C MET A 78 5.36 -7.70 -11.93
N SER A 79 5.17 -6.69 -12.79
CA SER A 79 5.63 -6.75 -14.20
C SER A 79 6.97 -6.05 -14.45
N ALA A 80 7.61 -5.51 -13.41
CA ALA A 80 8.89 -4.82 -13.52
C ALA A 80 9.95 -5.44 -12.59
N VAL A 81 10.14 -6.75 -12.67
CA VAL A 81 11.35 -7.46 -12.22
C VAL A 81 11.75 -8.51 -13.25
#